data_AF-A0A7L0GWA1-F1
#
_entry.id   AF-A0A7L0GWA1-F1
#
_cell.length_a   1.000
_cell.length_b   1.000
_cell.length_c   1.000
_cell.angle_alpha   90.00
_cell.angle_beta   90.00
_cell.angle_gamma   90.00
#
_symmetry.space_group_name_H-M   'P 1'
#
loop_
_entity.id
_entity.type
_entity.pdbx_description
1 polymer ?
#
loop_
_entity_poly.entity_id
_entity_poly.type
_entity_poly.pdbx_seq_one_letter_code
_entity_poly.pdbx_strand_id
1 'polypeptide(L)'
;GDFSGQLLAYLSLGPIFIIVGFVTLIIFKRELHTISFLGGLAFNEGVNWLIKNVIREPRPCEEAHSTVTTKYGMPSSHSQFMWFFSVYSFLFLYLRMHQTNNARFLDLLWRHVLSICLVTVALLVSYSRVYLLYHTWSQVLYGGVAGSIMAIAWFAFTQEILTPLFPRIAAW
;
A
#
# COMPACT_ATOMS: atom_id res chain seq x y z
N GLY A 1 18.12 -18.91 -11.71
CA GLY A 1 17.78 -17.55 -11.26
C GLY A 1 19.02 -16.95 -10.64
N ASP A 2 19.29 -15.70 -10.96
CA ASP A 2 20.34 -14.89 -10.35
C ASP A 2 19.95 -14.50 -8.91
N PHE A 3 20.96 -14.26 -8.06
CA PHE A 3 20.75 -13.90 -6.64
C PHE A 3 19.86 -12.66 -6.47
N SER A 4 20.03 -11.66 -7.34
CA SER A 4 19.23 -10.43 -7.35
C SER A 4 17.76 -10.72 -7.62
N GLY A 5 17.45 -11.62 -8.57
CA GLY A 5 16.08 -12.06 -8.84
C GLY A 5 15.42 -12.75 -7.64
N GLN A 6 16.15 -13.61 -6.92
CA GLN A 6 15.62 -14.26 -5.70
C GLN A 6 15.33 -13.25 -4.60
N LEU A 7 16.24 -12.30 -4.35
CA LEU A 7 16.04 -11.23 -3.37
C LEU A 7 14.81 -10.38 -3.70
N LEU A 8 14.67 -9.96 -4.96
CA LEU A 8 13.54 -9.17 -5.43
C LEU A 8 12.21 -9.94 -5.35
N ALA A 9 12.24 -11.26 -5.54
CA ALA A 9 11.08 -12.12 -5.37
C ALA A 9 10.63 -12.13 -3.89
N TYR A 10 11.55 -12.27 -2.94
CA TYR A 10 11.21 -12.16 -1.51
C TYR A 10 10.66 -10.77 -1.14
N LEU A 11 11.24 -9.70 -1.67
CA LEU A 11 10.72 -8.35 -1.45
C LEU A 11 9.28 -8.19 -1.97
N SER A 12 8.92 -8.88 -3.05
CA SER A 12 7.55 -8.85 -3.58
C SER A 12 6.49 -9.46 -2.65
N LEU A 13 6.90 -10.20 -1.61
CA LEU A 13 6.00 -10.70 -0.55
C LEU A 13 5.61 -9.62 0.48
N GLY A 14 6.18 -8.42 0.39
CA GLY A 14 5.89 -7.28 1.27
C GLY A 14 4.41 -7.04 1.59
N PRO A 15 3.49 -7.02 0.61
CA PRO A 15 2.06 -6.85 0.86
C PRO A 15 1.47 -7.88 1.83
N ILE A 16 1.90 -9.15 1.75
CA ILE A 16 1.40 -10.21 2.63
C ILE A 16 1.85 -9.95 4.06
N PHE A 17 3.13 -9.61 4.27
CA PHE A 17 3.64 -9.27 5.59
C PHE A 17 2.94 -8.06 6.19
N ILE A 18 2.63 -7.05 5.36
CA ILE A 18 1.86 -5.87 5.79
C ILE A 18 0.47 -6.29 6.27
N ILE A 19 -0.27 -7.11 5.50
CA ILE A 19 -1.62 -7.58 5.89
C ILE A 19 -1.56 -8.36 7.21
N VAL A 20 -0.62 -9.30 7.35
CA VAL A 20 -0.44 -10.07 8.59
C VAL A 20 -0.14 -9.15 9.77
N GLY A 21 0.71 -8.14 9.57
CA GLY A 21 0.99 -7.10 10.56
C GLY A 21 -0.26 -6.34 10.99
N PHE A 22 -1.09 -5.89 10.03
CA PHE A 22 -2.37 -5.22 10.33
C PHE A 22 -3.31 -6.11 11.12
N VAL A 23 -3.53 -7.36 10.68
CA VAL A 23 -4.41 -8.29 11.38
C VAL A 23 -3.94 -8.50 12.83
N THR A 24 -2.63 -8.67 13.02
CA THR A 24 -2.02 -8.79 14.34
C THR A 24 -2.31 -7.53 15.18
N LEU A 25 -2.03 -6.34 14.65
CA LEU A 25 -2.28 -5.07 15.35
C LEU A 25 -3.76 -4.88 15.69
N ILE A 26 -4.68 -5.23 14.80
CA ILE A 26 -6.12 -5.12 15.03
C ILE A 26 -6.56 -6.05 16.16
N ILE A 27 -6.07 -7.29 16.21
CA ILE A 27 -6.40 -8.24 17.26
C ILE A 27 -5.94 -7.71 18.64
N PHE A 28 -4.72 -7.18 18.72
CA PHE A 28 -4.12 -6.77 20.00
C PHE A 28 -4.50 -5.35 20.46
N LYS A 29 -4.66 -4.39 19.53
CA LYS A 29 -4.88 -2.98 19.86
C LYS A 29 -6.30 -2.51 19.62
N ARG A 30 -7.04 -3.14 18.69
CA ARG A 30 -8.43 -2.80 18.32
C ARG A 30 -8.65 -1.32 17.98
N GLU A 31 -7.62 -0.66 17.46
CA GLU A 31 -7.70 0.75 17.10
C GLU A 31 -8.48 0.96 15.80
N LEU A 32 -9.52 1.80 15.86
CA LEU A 32 -10.42 2.07 14.72
C LEU A 32 -9.70 2.68 13.52
N HIS A 33 -8.66 3.50 13.74
CA HIS A 33 -7.81 4.01 12.66
C HIS A 33 -7.06 2.89 11.93
N THR A 34 -6.56 1.89 12.67
CA THR A 34 -5.85 0.74 12.09
C THR A 34 -6.80 -0.16 11.32
N ILE A 35 -8.01 -0.37 11.83
CA ILE A 35 -9.09 -1.11 11.12
C ILE A 35 -9.47 -0.37 9.83
N SER A 36 -9.66 0.96 9.90
CA SER A 36 -9.96 1.79 8.74
C SER A 36 -8.84 1.75 7.69
N PHE A 37 -7.56 1.77 8.11
CA PHE A 37 -6.42 1.65 7.20
C PHE A 37 -6.44 0.30 6.46
N LEU A 38 -6.64 -0.82 7.18
CA LEU A 38 -6.80 -2.13 6.52
C LEU A 38 -7.99 -2.15 5.55
N GLY A 39 -9.12 -1.53 5.94
CA GLY A 39 -10.28 -1.36 5.05
C GLY A 39 -9.94 -0.59 3.77
N GLY A 40 -9.10 0.45 3.87
CA GLY A 40 -8.61 1.21 2.73
C GLY A 40 -7.71 0.40 1.80
N LEU A 41 -6.84 -0.45 2.36
CA LEU A 41 -6.03 -1.38 1.57
C LEU A 41 -6.91 -2.39 0.82
N ALA A 42 -7.93 -2.94 1.47
CA ALA A 42 -8.88 -3.85 0.84
C ALA A 42 -9.69 -3.15 -0.27
N PHE A 43 -10.18 -1.93 -0.03
CA PHE A 43 -10.87 -1.13 -1.03
C PHE A 43 -9.98 -0.80 -2.23
N ASN A 44 -8.73 -0.42 -1.97
CA ASN A 44 -7.73 -0.16 -3.01
C ASN A 44 -7.47 -1.39 -3.89
N GLU A 45 -7.39 -2.60 -3.31
CA GLU A 45 -7.27 -3.84 -4.08
C GLU A 45 -8.54 -4.11 -4.91
N GLY A 46 -9.73 -3.84 -4.36
CA GLY A 46 -10.99 -3.92 -5.11
C GLY A 46 -11.02 -2.97 -6.31
N VAL A 47 -10.55 -1.74 -6.14
CA VAL A 47 -10.40 -0.76 -7.24
C VAL A 47 -9.36 -1.23 -8.26
N ASN A 48 -8.21 -1.76 -7.82
CA ASN A 48 -7.21 -2.34 -8.74
C ASN A 48 -7.83 -3.44 -9.62
N TRP A 49 -8.56 -4.38 -8.98
CA TRP A 49 -9.25 -5.45 -9.68
C TRP A 49 -10.27 -4.90 -10.68
N LEU A 50 -11.06 -3.90 -10.30
CA LEU A 50 -12.03 -3.27 -11.21
C LEU A 50 -11.32 -2.66 -12.42
N ILE A 51 -10.29 -1.83 -12.20
CA ILE A 51 -9.57 -1.15 -13.29
C ILE A 51 -8.95 -2.18 -14.24
N LYS A 52 -8.35 -3.26 -13.72
CA LYS A 52 -7.80 -4.35 -14.55
C LYS A 52 -8.83 -4.97 -15.48
N ASN A 53 -10.04 -5.19 -14.98
CA ASN A 53 -11.11 -5.80 -15.77
C ASN A 53 -11.76 -4.83 -16.76
N VAL A 54 -11.57 -3.52 -16.58
CA VAL A 54 -12.00 -2.47 -17.52
C VAL A 54 -10.95 -2.26 -18.62
N ILE A 55 -9.68 -2.03 -18.25
CA ILE A 55 -8.61 -1.71 -19.22
C ILE A 55 -8.16 -2.94 -20.00
N ARG A 56 -8.08 -4.10 -19.34
CA ARG A 56 -7.72 -5.39 -19.95
C ARG A 56 -6.38 -5.40 -20.70
N GLU A 57 -5.43 -4.56 -20.30
CA GLU A 57 -4.09 -4.54 -20.91
C GLU A 57 -3.33 -5.84 -20.59
N PRO A 58 -2.69 -6.48 -21.60
CA PRO A 58 -1.94 -7.71 -21.40
C PRO A 58 -0.65 -7.49 -20.59
N ARG A 59 -0.09 -8.58 -20.08
CA ARG A 59 1.22 -8.57 -19.39
C ARG A 59 2.36 -8.73 -20.40
N PRO A 60 3.58 -8.27 -20.06
CA PRO A 60 4.73 -8.38 -20.97
C PRO A 60 5.08 -9.83 -21.37
N CYS A 61 4.92 -10.77 -20.43
CA CYS A 61 5.23 -12.19 -20.65
C CYS A 61 4.09 -13.06 -20.10
N GLU A 62 3.02 -13.24 -20.87
CA GLU A 62 1.84 -14.01 -20.46
C GLU A 62 2.15 -15.51 -20.29
N GLU A 63 2.95 -16.09 -21.19
CA GLU A 63 3.30 -17.53 -21.15
C GLU A 63 4.26 -17.89 -20.00
N ALA A 64 5.14 -16.96 -19.60
CA ALA A 64 6.12 -17.19 -18.54
C ALA A 64 5.50 -17.25 -17.14
N HIS A 65 4.28 -16.74 -16.97
CA HIS A 65 3.64 -16.56 -15.66
C HIS A 65 2.21 -17.12 -15.62
N SER A 66 2.04 -18.37 -16.05
CA SER A 66 0.75 -19.07 -16.11
C SER A 66 0.03 -19.24 -14.76
N THR A 67 0.74 -19.08 -13.65
CA THR A 67 0.20 -19.21 -12.29
C THR A 67 -0.46 -17.94 -11.76
N VAL A 68 -0.45 -16.83 -12.50
CA VAL A 68 -1.01 -15.58 -11.99
C VAL A 68 -2.53 -15.53 -12.20
N THR A 69 -3.25 -15.17 -11.14
CA THR A 69 -4.72 -15.17 -11.04
C THR A 69 -5.43 -14.32 -12.09
N THR A 70 -4.78 -13.30 -12.65
CA THR A 70 -5.37 -12.43 -13.68
C THR A 70 -4.40 -12.25 -14.84
N LYS A 71 -4.94 -12.43 -16.05
CA LYS A 71 -4.23 -12.20 -17.32
C LYS A 71 -3.86 -10.73 -17.53
N TYR A 72 -4.62 -9.82 -16.92
CA TYR A 72 -4.44 -8.38 -17.11
C TYR A 72 -3.32 -7.81 -16.22
N GLY A 73 -2.52 -6.93 -16.79
CA GLY A 73 -1.33 -6.34 -16.15
C GLY A 73 -1.53 -4.93 -15.60
N MET A 74 -2.52 -4.19 -16.11
CA MET A 74 -2.69 -2.76 -15.83
C MET A 74 -3.86 -2.46 -14.90
N PRO A 75 -3.67 -1.73 -13.80
CA PRO A 75 -2.40 -1.33 -13.18
C PRO A 75 -1.80 -2.44 -12.31
N SER A 76 -0.50 -2.36 -12.02
CA SER A 76 0.19 -3.32 -11.13
C SER A 76 -0.39 -3.30 -9.70
N SER A 77 -0.92 -4.43 -9.21
CA SER A 77 -1.50 -4.51 -7.86
C SER A 77 -0.46 -4.34 -6.76
N HIS A 78 0.74 -4.93 -6.93
CA HIS A 78 1.81 -4.78 -5.95
C HIS A 78 2.27 -3.33 -5.83
N SER A 79 2.40 -2.63 -6.97
CA SER A 79 2.77 -1.22 -6.95
C SER A 79 1.65 -0.38 -6.32
N GLN A 80 0.40 -0.58 -6.74
CA GLN A 80 -0.75 0.15 -6.20
C GLN A 80 -0.93 -0.05 -4.70
N PHE A 81 -0.76 -1.28 -4.19
CA PHE A 81 -0.81 -1.58 -2.76
C PHE A 81 0.30 -0.87 -1.98
N MET A 82 1.55 -0.97 -2.45
CA MET A 82 2.71 -0.43 -1.72
C MET A 82 2.73 1.10 -1.72
N TRP A 83 2.32 1.73 -2.82
CA TRP A 83 2.18 3.19 -2.87
C TRP A 83 1.01 3.69 -2.03
N PHE A 84 -0.11 2.96 -1.98
CA PHE A 84 -1.17 3.27 -1.04
C PHE A 84 -0.65 3.24 0.40
N PHE A 85 -0.01 2.13 0.79
CA PHE A 85 0.50 1.95 2.16
C PHE A 85 1.52 3.02 2.54
N SER A 86 2.46 3.33 1.64
CA SER A 86 3.51 4.33 1.87
C SER A 86 2.93 5.75 2.02
N VAL A 87 2.06 6.18 1.08
CA VAL A 87 1.45 7.52 1.12
C VAL A 87 0.51 7.67 2.32
N TYR A 88 -0.34 6.67 2.59
CA TYR A 88 -1.23 6.73 3.74
C TYR A 88 -0.45 6.80 5.06
N SER A 89 0.61 6.00 5.20
CA SER A 89 1.50 6.04 6.37
C SER A 89 2.17 7.40 6.52
N PHE A 90 2.65 8.00 5.43
CA PHE A 90 3.20 9.35 5.44
C PHE A 90 2.16 10.36 5.96
N LEU A 91 0.95 10.38 5.39
CA LEU A 91 -0.12 11.28 5.84
C LEU A 91 -0.46 11.07 7.33
N PHE A 92 -0.50 9.82 7.78
CA PHE A 92 -0.74 9.51 9.19
C PHE A 92 0.36 10.05 10.12
N LEU A 93 1.64 9.82 9.77
CA LEU A 93 2.79 10.24 10.57
C LEU A 93 2.93 11.77 10.65
N TYR A 94 2.62 12.50 9.58
CA TYR A 94 2.84 13.95 9.51
C TYR A 94 1.61 14.80 9.78
N LEU A 95 0.41 14.35 9.41
CA LEU A 95 -0.80 15.15 9.60
C LEU A 95 -1.51 14.76 10.90
N ARG A 96 -1.74 13.47 11.12
CA ARG A 96 -2.51 13.00 12.27
C ARG A 96 -1.69 12.99 13.55
N MET A 97 -0.52 12.36 13.52
CA MET A 97 0.31 12.18 14.71
C MET A 97 1.11 13.44 15.09
N HIS A 98 1.19 14.44 14.21
CA HIS A 98 1.72 15.76 14.56
C HIS A 98 0.74 16.54 15.43
N GLN A 99 -0.56 16.45 15.16
CA GLN A 99 -1.59 17.15 15.96
C GLN A 99 -1.63 16.70 17.43
N THR A 100 -1.16 15.47 17.73
CA THR A 100 -1.25 14.89 19.07
C THR A 100 0.02 14.97 19.90
N ASN A 101 1.18 15.34 19.31
CA ASN A 101 2.47 15.25 20.01
C ASN A 101 3.29 16.54 19.87
N ASN A 102 3.69 17.13 21.01
CA ASN A 102 4.56 18.31 21.06
C ASN A 102 6.00 17.85 20.75
N ALA A 103 6.40 17.88 19.48
CA ALA A 103 7.48 17.03 18.96
C ALA A 103 8.89 17.48 19.42
N ARG A 104 9.61 16.57 20.09
CA ARG A 104 11.07 16.65 20.26
C ARG A 104 11.78 16.31 18.94
N PHE A 105 13.03 16.76 18.77
CA PHE A 105 13.84 16.46 17.57
C PHE A 105 13.89 14.96 17.22
N LEU A 106 14.01 14.09 18.23
CA LEU A 106 14.01 12.64 18.03
C LEU A 106 12.67 12.12 17.46
N ASP A 107 11.55 12.74 17.82
CA ASP A 107 10.22 12.39 17.29
C ASP A 107 10.07 12.74 15.81
N LEU A 108 10.74 13.81 15.37
CA LEU A 108 10.77 14.18 13.96
C LEU A 108 11.69 13.24 13.18
N LEU A 109 12.88 12.93 13.72
CA LEU A 109 13.86 12.10 13.03
C LEU A 109 13.32 10.70 12.69
N TRP A 110 12.68 10.02 13.65
CA TRP A 110 12.17 8.67 13.38
C TRP A 110 11.05 8.67 12.33
N ARG A 111 10.19 9.71 12.30
CA ARG A 111 9.13 9.85 11.28
C ARG A 111 9.74 9.99 9.88
N HIS A 112 10.83 10.76 9.75
CA HIS A 112 11.54 10.94 8.49
C HIS A 112 12.20 9.65 8.04
N VAL A 113 12.93 8.97 8.94
CA VAL A 113 13.58 7.69 8.65
C VAL A 113 12.56 6.64 8.23
N LEU A 114 11.44 6.52 8.96
CA LEU A 114 10.37 5.58 8.62
C LEU A 114 9.76 5.89 7.26
N SER A 115 9.49 7.17 6.97
CA SER A 115 8.91 7.57 5.69
C SER A 115 9.82 7.30 4.50
N ILE A 116 11.12 7.58 4.64
CA ILE A 116 12.14 7.27 3.63
C ILE A 116 12.22 5.76 3.41
N CYS A 117 12.20 4.97 4.49
CA CYS A 117 12.19 3.51 4.41
C CYS A 117 10.96 3.00 3.65
N LEU A 118 9.75 3.50 3.98
CA LEU A 118 8.50 3.11 3.31
C LEU A 118 8.48 3.42 1.82
N VAL A 119 8.94 4.61 1.42
CA VAL A 119 9.09 4.99 0.01
C VAL A 119 10.12 4.10 -0.69
N THR A 120 11.25 3.82 -0.03
CA THR A 120 12.29 2.93 -0.57
C THR A 120 11.75 1.53 -0.82
N VAL A 121 11.03 0.95 0.14
CA VAL A 121 10.41 -0.37 -0.03
C VAL A 121 9.35 -0.35 -1.14
N ALA A 122 8.53 0.70 -1.24
CA ALA A 122 7.56 0.83 -2.32
C ALA A 122 8.21 0.88 -3.71
N LEU A 123 9.34 1.58 -3.84
CA LEU A 123 10.15 1.63 -5.06
C LEU A 123 10.77 0.26 -5.37
N LEU A 124 11.36 -0.42 -4.38
CA LEU A 124 11.98 -1.73 -4.57
C LEU A 124 10.95 -2.80 -5.00
N VAL A 125 9.76 -2.81 -4.38
CA VAL A 125 8.68 -3.72 -4.79
C VAL A 125 8.16 -3.35 -6.18
N SER A 126 8.06 -2.06 -6.51
CA SER A 126 7.67 -1.63 -7.86
C SER A 126 8.70 -2.07 -8.92
N TYR A 127 9.99 -1.92 -8.62
CA TYR A 127 11.09 -2.36 -9.47
C TYR A 127 11.12 -3.88 -9.64
N SER A 128 10.88 -4.64 -8.58
CA SER A 128 10.86 -6.11 -8.66
C SER A 128 9.84 -6.63 -9.65
N ARG A 129 8.69 -5.94 -9.81
CA ARG A 129 7.66 -6.32 -10.79
C ARG A 129 8.12 -6.17 -12.24
N VAL A 130 8.97 -5.19 -12.52
CA VAL A 130 9.54 -4.99 -13.85
C VAL A 130 10.72 -5.94 -14.07
N TYR A 131 11.61 -6.04 -13.09
CA TYR A 131 12.80 -6.91 -13.17
C TYR A 131 12.43 -8.39 -13.38
N LEU A 132 11.40 -8.86 -12.67
CA LEU A 132 10.89 -10.23 -12.77
C LEU A 132 9.90 -10.41 -13.94
N LEU A 133 9.79 -9.44 -14.84
CA LEU A 133 8.96 -9.51 -16.06
C LEU A 133 7.47 -9.75 -15.84
N TYR A 134 6.94 -9.39 -14.66
CA TYR A 134 5.51 -9.47 -14.38
C TYR A 134 4.72 -8.28 -14.95
N HIS A 135 5.34 -7.11 -15.02
CA HIS A 135 4.71 -5.85 -15.42
C HIS A 135 5.65 -4.95 -16.23
N THR A 136 5.09 -4.07 -17.06
CA THR A 136 5.85 -2.99 -17.70
C THR A 136 6.06 -1.82 -16.72
N TRP A 137 7.01 -0.93 -17.05
CA TRP A 137 7.20 0.33 -16.32
C TRP A 137 5.92 1.17 -16.24
N SER A 138 5.17 1.26 -17.34
CA SER A 138 3.89 1.98 -17.37
C SER A 138 2.89 1.37 -16.39
N GLN A 139 2.71 0.04 -16.40
CA GLN A 139 1.78 -0.65 -15.50
C GLN A 139 2.12 -0.43 -14.02
N VAL A 140 3.41 -0.37 -13.71
CA VAL A 140 3.91 -0.06 -12.36
C VAL A 140 3.66 1.41 -12.02
N LEU A 141 3.98 2.35 -12.92
CA LEU A 141 3.77 3.78 -12.70
C LEU A 141 2.30 4.13 -12.46
N TYR A 142 1.40 3.64 -13.30
CA TYR A 142 -0.04 3.86 -13.14
C TYR A 142 -0.58 3.18 -11.88
N GLY A 143 -0.02 2.03 -11.48
CA GLY A 143 -0.30 1.43 -10.18
C GLY A 143 0.10 2.35 -9.03
N GLY A 144 1.31 2.89 -9.06
CA GLY A 144 1.78 3.83 -8.05
C GLY A 144 0.89 5.07 -7.95
N VAL A 145 0.59 5.71 -9.07
CA VAL A 145 -0.29 6.90 -9.13
C VAL A 145 -1.68 6.58 -8.57
N ALA A 146 -2.31 5.50 -9.04
CA ALA A 146 -3.62 5.09 -8.55
C ALA A 146 -3.59 4.84 -7.04
N GLY A 147 -2.57 4.14 -6.54
CA GLY A 147 -2.41 3.83 -5.11
C GLY A 147 -2.25 5.08 -4.26
N SER A 148 -1.45 6.05 -4.72
CA SER A 148 -1.27 7.34 -4.05
C SER A 148 -2.57 8.16 -3.99
N ILE A 149 -3.32 8.24 -5.10
CA ILE A 149 -4.61 8.94 -5.14
C ILE A 149 -5.60 8.28 -4.18
N MET A 150 -5.68 6.95 -4.20
CA MET A 150 -6.56 6.19 -3.31
C MET A 150 -6.19 6.38 -1.84
N ALA A 151 -4.90 6.45 -1.50
CA ALA A 151 -4.45 6.71 -0.14
C ALA A 151 -4.86 8.10 0.35
N ILE A 152 -4.69 9.14 -0.48
CA ILE A 152 -5.10 10.51 -0.14
C ILE A 152 -6.62 10.57 0.05
N ALA A 153 -7.39 10.01 -0.88
CA ALA A 153 -8.85 10.00 -0.81
C ALA A 153 -9.35 9.24 0.43
N TRP A 154 -8.81 8.04 0.70
CA TRP A 154 -9.19 7.24 1.86
C TRP A 154 -8.77 7.91 3.17
N PHE A 155 -7.59 8.55 3.21
CA PHE A 155 -7.15 9.28 4.40
C PHE A 155 -8.08 10.45 4.71
N ALA A 156 -8.44 11.25 3.70
CA ALA A 156 -9.40 12.34 3.86
C ALA A 156 -10.77 11.82 4.34
N PHE A 157 -11.29 10.76 3.72
CA PHE A 157 -12.52 10.11 4.18
C PHE A 157 -12.44 9.66 5.64
N THR A 158 -11.33 9.04 6.04
CA THR A 158 -11.12 8.60 7.41
C THR A 158 -11.04 9.76 8.39
N GLN A 159 -10.34 10.84 8.06
CA GLN A 159 -10.21 11.99 8.95
C GLN A 159 -11.52 12.78 9.09
N GLU A 160 -12.21 13.04 7.98
CA GLU A 160 -13.38 13.92 7.98
C GLU A 160 -14.68 13.21 8.35
N ILE A 161 -14.81 11.92 8.02
CA ILE A 161 -16.08 11.18 8.18
C ILE A 161 -15.97 10.14 9.28
N LEU A 162 -14.96 9.27 9.25
CA LEU A 162 -14.88 8.17 10.22
C LEU A 162 -14.42 8.63 11.61
N THR A 163 -13.43 9.51 11.67
CA THR A 163 -12.83 9.95 12.94
C THR A 163 -13.85 10.61 13.89
N PRO A 164 -14.77 11.47 13.43
CA PRO A 164 -15.86 11.98 14.29
C PRO A 164 -16.83 10.90 14.80
N LEU A 165 -16.95 9.78 14.10
CA LEU A 165 -17.84 8.67 14.47
C LEU A 165 -17.18 7.67 15.43
N PHE A 166 -15.85 7.60 15.46
CA PHE A 166 -15.09 6.66 16.28
C PHE A 166 -15.44 6.69 17.78
N PRO A 167 -15.62 7.86 18.44
CA PRO A 167 -16.03 7.88 19.85
C PRO A 167 -17.40 7.23 20.09
N ARG A 168 -18.33 7.33 19.12
CA ARG A 168 -19.64 6.67 19.23
C ARG A 168 -19.50 5.17 19.07
N ILE A 169 -18.69 4.70 18.13
CA ILE A 169 -18.46 3.27 17.89
C ILE A 169 -17.76 2.62 19.10
N ALA A 170 -16.79 3.31 19.70
CA ALA A 170 -16.06 2.81 20.86
C ALA A 170 -16.88 2.82 22.17
N ALA A 171 -18.04 3.47 22.19
CA ALA A 171 -18.93 3.53 23.35
C ALA A 171 -19.93 2.35 23.42
N TRP A 172 -19.99 1.50 22.39
CA TRP A 172 -20.75 0.24 22.34
C TRP A 172 -19.82 -0.94 22.56
#